data_AF-A0A058ZR74-F1
#
_entry.id   AF-A0A058ZR74-F1
#
_cell.length_a   1.000
_cell.length_b   1.000
_cell.length_c   1.000
_cell.angle_alpha   90.00
_cell.angle_beta   90.00
_cell.angle_gamma   90.00
#
_symmetry.space_group_name_H-M   'P 1'
#
loop_
_entity.id
_entity.type
_entity.pdbx_description
1 polymer ?
#
loop_
_entity_poly.entity_id
_entity_poly.type
_entity_poly.pdbx_seq_one_letter_code
_entity_poly.pdbx_strand_id
1 'polypeptide(L)'
;MMGCLDETRTLQYGQVFVQYSGRRKKQMWDESIIFISSDSDQTVVQGNVVVARNPCLHPGDVRVLTAVDVPALRHMVDCVVFPQKGK
;
A
#
# COMPACT_ATOMS: atom_id res chain seq x y z
N MET A 1 -9.39 -4.74 0.85
CA MET A 1 -8.33 -4.74 -0.17
C MET A 1 -7.73 -6.13 -0.22
N MET A 2 -7.47 -6.68 -1.41
CA MET A 2 -6.88 -8.02 -1.54
C MET A 2 -5.37 -7.98 -1.28
N GLY A 3 -4.81 -9.02 -0.66
CA GLY A 3 -3.36 -9.17 -0.51
C GLY A 3 -2.76 -9.92 -1.70
N CYS A 4 -1.76 -9.32 -2.35
CA CYS A 4 -1.04 -9.88 -3.49
C CYS A 4 0.45 -10.06 -3.16
N LEU A 5 1.10 -11.00 -3.84
CA LEU A 5 2.54 -11.20 -3.71
C LEU A 5 3.27 -10.36 -4.76
N ASP A 6 4.42 -9.79 -4.40
CA ASP A 6 5.31 -9.12 -5.33
C ASP A 6 6.08 -10.13 -6.19
N GLU A 7 5.57 -10.39 -7.40
CA GLU A 7 6.22 -11.25 -8.39
C GLU A 7 7.45 -10.58 -9.04
N THR A 8 7.60 -9.26 -8.93
CA THR A 8 8.74 -8.51 -9.47
C THR A 8 9.99 -8.60 -8.57
N ARG A 9 9.83 -9.08 -7.33
CA ARG A 9 10.89 -9.21 -6.31
C ARG A 9 11.61 -7.90 -5.98
N THR A 10 10.91 -6.79 -6.14
CA THR A 10 11.44 -5.43 -5.91
C THR A 10 11.27 -5.00 -4.45
N LEU A 11 10.16 -5.36 -3.81
CA LEU A 11 9.90 -5.03 -2.41
C LEU A 11 10.85 -5.76 -1.46
N GLN A 12 11.30 -5.07 -0.43
CA GLN A 12 12.10 -5.61 0.67
C GLN A 12 11.22 -6.01 1.86
N TYR A 13 11.78 -6.82 2.76
CA TYR A 13 11.10 -7.16 4.01
C TYR A 13 10.69 -5.89 4.77
N GLY A 14 9.43 -5.83 5.21
CA GLY A 14 8.87 -4.67 5.92
C GLY A 14 8.29 -3.58 5.01
N GLN A 15 8.44 -3.70 3.68
CA GLN A 15 7.83 -2.80 2.72
C GLN A 15 6.52 -3.36 2.17
N VAL A 16 5.66 -2.50 1.66
CA VAL A 16 4.48 -2.85 0.85
C VAL A 16 4.30 -1.86 -0.27
N PHE A 17 3.59 -2.25 -1.32
CA PHE A 17 3.08 -1.32 -2.34
C PHE A 17 1.56 -1.26 -2.25
N VAL A 18 1.01 -0.05 -2.24
CA VAL A 18 -0.44 0.18 -2.23
C VAL A 18 -0.75 1.34 -3.17
N GLN A 19 -1.59 1.06 -4.16
CA GLN A 19 -2.16 2.05 -5.04
C GLN A 19 -3.66 1.80 -5.10
N TYR A 20 -4.46 2.86 -5.02
CA TYR A 20 -5.91 2.76 -5.07
C TYR A 20 -6.49 3.68 -6.13
N SER A 21 -7.66 3.31 -6.64
CA SER A 21 -8.44 4.16 -7.53
C SER A 21 -8.99 5.36 -6.75
N GLY A 22 -8.63 6.55 -7.17
CA GLY A 22 -9.22 7.79 -6.72
C GLY A 22 -10.72 7.78 -7.03
N ARG A 23 -11.55 8.00 -6.02
CA ARG A 23 -12.92 8.47 -6.25
C ARG A 23 -12.84 9.99 -6.20
N ARG A 24 -13.25 10.68 -7.27
CA ARG A 24 -13.50 12.14 -7.26
C ARG A 24 -14.28 12.54 -6.00
N LYS A 25 -13.56 12.95 -4.95
CA LYS A 25 -14.07 13.71 -3.82
C LYS A 25 -12.98 14.70 -3.42
N LYS A 26 -13.03 15.87 -4.07
CA LYS A 26 -12.75 17.13 -3.36
C LYS A 26 -13.64 17.12 -2.11
N GLN A 27 -13.08 16.75 -0.96
CA GLN A 27 -13.39 17.24 0.39
C GLN A 27 -12.90 16.25 1.46
N MET A 28 -12.00 16.76 2.30
CA MET A 28 -11.70 16.34 3.68
C MET A 28 -11.10 14.94 3.91
N TRP A 29 -9.79 14.86 4.14
CA TRP A 29 -9.20 14.75 5.49
C TRP A 29 -7.66 14.65 5.46
N ASP A 30 -7.04 15.36 6.40
CA ASP A 30 -5.66 15.27 6.92
C ASP A 30 -4.47 15.75 6.07
N GLU A 31 -3.72 16.71 6.62
CA GLU A 31 -2.56 17.42 6.03
C GLU A 31 -1.25 16.62 6.08
N SER A 32 -1.29 15.31 6.34
CA SER A 32 -0.08 14.52 6.61
C SER A 32 0.35 13.54 5.50
N ILE A 33 -0.45 13.37 4.43
CA ILE A 33 -0.11 12.46 3.32
C ILE A 33 0.14 13.26 2.04
N ILE A 34 1.40 13.34 1.63
CA ILE A 34 1.81 13.95 0.35
C ILE A 34 1.28 13.07 -0.78
N PHE A 35 0.11 13.41 -1.30
CA PHE A 35 -0.45 12.79 -2.49
C PHE A 35 0.19 13.39 -3.74
N ILE A 36 1.06 12.63 -4.43
CA ILE A 36 1.54 13.00 -5.76
C ILE A 36 0.42 12.70 -6.75
N SER A 37 -0.40 13.70 -7.06
CA SER A 37 -1.44 13.61 -8.08
C SER A 37 -0.82 13.75 -9.48
N SER A 38 -0.49 12.64 -10.13
CA SER A 38 -0.40 12.60 -11.60
C SER A 38 -1.81 12.42 -12.19
N ASP A 39 -2.03 12.96 -13.38
CA ASP A 39 -3.29 13.13 -14.16
C ASP A 39 -4.18 11.87 -14.38
N SER A 40 -3.85 10.76 -13.74
CA SER A 40 -4.64 9.53 -13.63
C SER A 40 -5.35 9.50 -12.28
N ASP A 41 -6.63 9.10 -12.24
CA ASP A 41 -7.46 8.97 -11.03
C ASP A 41 -6.98 7.83 -10.10
N GLN A 42 -5.68 7.76 -9.82
CA GLN A 42 -4.97 6.72 -9.08
C GLN A 42 -3.98 7.37 -8.12
N THR A 43 -3.88 6.83 -6.92
CA THR A 43 -3.06 7.41 -5.86
C THR A 43 -2.20 6.33 -5.23
N VAL A 44 -0.90 6.58 -5.20
CA VAL A 44 0.10 5.70 -4.55
C VAL A 44 0.29 6.15 -3.11
N VAL A 45 0.20 5.21 -2.17
CA VAL A 45 0.43 5.46 -0.74
C VAL A 45 1.93 5.39 -0.45
N GLN A 46 2.45 6.32 0.33
CA GLN A 46 3.82 6.34 0.82
C GLN A 46 3.86 6.59 2.33
N GLY A 47 4.84 5.99 3.02
CA GLY A 47 5.05 6.18 4.45
C GLY A 47 4.56 5.00 5.31
N ASN A 48 4.46 5.21 6.62
CA ASN A 48 4.10 4.13 7.54
C ASN A 48 2.62 3.76 7.41
N VAL A 49 2.34 2.46 7.29
CA VAL A 49 1.00 1.90 7.19
C VAL A 49 0.82 0.76 8.19
N VAL A 50 -0.43 0.57 8.62
CA VAL A 50 -0.82 -0.57 9.46
C VAL A 50 -1.62 -1.54 8.60
N VAL A 51 -1.16 -2.78 8.51
CA VAL A 51 -1.88 -3.88 7.86
C VAL A 51 -2.41 -4.81 8.94
N ALA A 52 -3.71 -5.10 8.88
CA ALA A 52 -4.37 -5.98 9.82
C ALA A 52 -5.18 -7.08 9.10
N ARG A 53 -5.11 -8.32 9.62
CA ARG A 53 -6.01 -9.41 9.22
C ARG A 53 -7.18 -9.47 10.21
N ASN A 54 -8.40 -9.30 9.73
CA ASN A 54 -9.59 -9.36 10.57
C ASN A 54 -10.16 -10.81 10.54
N PRO A 55 -10.39 -11.47 11.68
CA PRO A 55 -10.21 -11.00 13.07
C PRO A 55 -8.75 -10.96 13.54
N CYS A 56 -8.39 -9.91 14.32
CA CYS A 56 -7.05 -9.74 14.89
C CYS A 56 -6.97 -10.36 16.29
N LEU A 57 -6.62 -11.64 16.38
CA LEU A 57 -6.59 -12.38 17.64
C LEU A 57 -5.17 -12.53 18.21
N HIS A 58 -4.15 -12.43 17.35
CA HIS A 58 -2.76 -12.56 17.73
C HIS A 58 -1.97 -11.27 17.44
N PRO A 59 -0.87 -11.01 18.16
CA PRO A 59 -0.01 -9.85 17.90
C PRO A 59 0.50 -9.79 16.44
N GLY A 60 0.65 -10.95 15.79
CA GLY A 60 1.06 -11.05 14.39
C GLY A 60 -0.02 -10.66 13.37
N ASP A 61 -1.28 -10.52 13.80
CA ASP A 61 -2.38 -10.13 12.92
C ASP A 61 -2.37 -8.65 12.57
N VAL A 62 -1.61 -7.82 13.31
CA VAL A 62 -1.39 -6.40 13.04
C VAL A 62 0.09 -6.14 12.85
N ARG A 63 0.46 -5.50 11.74
CA ARG A 63 1.86 -5.18 11.43
C ARG A 63 1.98 -3.75 10.92
N VAL A 64 2.96 -3.02 11.45
CA VAL A 64 3.41 -1.75 10.90
C VAL A 64 4.42 -2.05 9.78
N LEU A 65 4.16 -1.51 8.59
CA LEU A 65 4.98 -1.67 7.38
C LEU A 65 5.20 -0.29 6.75
N THR A 66 6.12 -0.20 5.80
CA THR A 66 6.37 1.03 5.05
C THR A 66 5.85 0.89 3.62
N ALA A 67 4.86 1.70 3.25
CA ALA A 67 4.41 1.83 1.87
C ALA A 67 5.46 2.61 1.06
N VAL A 68 5.90 2.02 -0.05
CA VAL A 68 6.90 2.60 -0.96
C VAL A 68 6.37 2.57 -2.39
N ASP A 69 6.64 3.64 -3.15
CA ASP A 69 6.32 3.66 -4.58
C ASP A 69 7.35 2.84 -5.35
N VAL A 70 6.85 1.86 -6.11
CA VAL A 70 7.65 1.00 -6.96
C VAL A 70 7.10 1.09 -8.38
N PRO A 71 7.83 1.69 -9.34
CA PRO A 71 7.35 1.85 -10.71
C PRO A 71 6.90 0.55 -11.37
N ALA A 72 7.58 -0.57 -11.09
CA ALA A 72 7.23 -1.89 -11.61
C ALA A 72 5.86 -2.41 -11.12
N LEU A 73 5.35 -1.90 -9.99
CA LEU A 73 4.09 -2.32 -9.37
C LEU A 73 2.92 -1.36 -9.62
N ARG A 74 3.12 -0.24 -10.32
CA ARG A 74 2.05 0.76 -10.57
C ARG A 74 0.86 0.28 -11.39
N HIS A 75 0.96 -0.92 -11.98
CA HIS A 75 -0.15 -1.61 -12.63
C HIS A 75 -1.09 -2.31 -11.63
N MET A 76 -0.62 -2.53 -10.39
CA MET A 76 -1.39 -3.15 -9.31
C MET A 76 -2.24 -2.08 -8.63
N VAL A 77 -3.57 -2.18 -8.76
CA VAL A 77 -4.52 -1.20 -8.22
C VAL A 77 -5.52 -1.91 -7.31
N ASP A 78 -5.95 -1.23 -6.24
CA ASP A 78 -6.94 -1.69 -5.26
C ASP A 78 -6.57 -3.01 -4.55
N CYS A 79 -5.26 -3.26 -4.43
CA CYS A 79 -4.64 -4.37 -3.71
C CYS A 79 -3.45 -3.89 -2.86
N VAL A 80 -3.10 -4.67 -1.84
CA VAL A 80 -1.86 -4.49 -1.06
C VAL A 80 -0.87 -5.53 -1.56
N VAL A 81 0.27 -5.10 -2.08
CA VAL A 81 1.32 -5.99 -2.57
C VAL A 81 2.37 -6.17 -1.48
N PHE A 82 2.61 -7.41 -1.08
CA PHE A 82 3.57 -7.81 -0.06
C PHE A 82 4.85 -8.39 -0.69
N PRO A 83 6.02 -8.21 -0.07
CA PRO A 83 7.28 -8.73 -0.56
C PRO A 83 7.28 -10.27 -0.56
N GLN A 84 7.84 -10.87 -1.61
CA GLN A 84 8.16 -12.31 -1.60
C GLN A 84 9.30 -12.64 -0.62
N LYS A 85 10.16 -11.66 -0.33
CA LYS A 85 11.33 -11.84 0.54
C LYS A 85 10.87 -11.93 2.00
N GLY A 86 11.06 -13.12 2.57
CA GLY A 86 10.97 -13.34 4.01
C GLY A 86 12.20 -12.82 4.76
N LYS A 87 12.16 -12.95 6.08
CA LYS A 87 13.35 -12.90 6.93
C LYS A 87 13.98 -14.28 7.02
#